data_AF-A0A124G2W9-F1
#
_entry.id   AF-A0A124G2W9-F1
#
_cell.length_a   1.000
_cell.length_b   1.000
_cell.length_c   1.000
_cell.angle_alpha   90.00
_cell.angle_beta   90.00
_cell.angle_gamma   90.00
#
_symmetry.space_group_name_H-M   'P 1'
#
loop_
_entity.id
_entity.type
_entity.pdbx_description
1 polymer ?
#
loop_
_entity_poly.entity_id
_entity_poly.type
_entity_poly.pdbx_seq_one_letter_code
_entity_poly.pdbx_strand_id
1 'polypeptide(L)'
;MTEMKTSRWVRFISSFVGRFTLIHVITYLIFRILFTLIIGYSGDFAAEEMRNLMRPSDSPWIIASVFFQFLRGFILAIALLPVKKALLSTRFGWARLWFLLFVLSGIGASVAGVGTIEGMVLTQIPLKYHFAGLPELAIQLLALSWLIAYWEGRISKKDPDQSKSAKPSEKREDSQNRTG
;
A
#
# COMPACT_ATOMS: atom_id res chain seq x y z
N MET A 1 -19.83 32.03 -15.24
CA MET A 1 -18.56 31.31 -15.03
C MET A 1 -18.76 30.44 -13.79
N THR A 2 -19.24 29.21 -13.99
CA THR A 2 -19.73 28.32 -12.92
C THR A 2 -18.54 27.59 -12.31
N GLU A 3 -18.22 27.87 -11.04
CA GLU A 3 -17.38 26.98 -10.24
C GLU A 3 -18.01 25.58 -10.24
N MET A 4 -17.38 24.62 -10.93
CA MET A 4 -17.77 23.22 -10.81
C MET A 4 -17.47 22.76 -9.39
N LYS A 5 -18.52 22.74 -8.56
CA LYS A 5 -18.54 22.20 -7.20
C LYS A 5 -18.06 20.75 -7.25
N THR A 6 -16.77 20.53 -7.03
CA THR A 6 -16.17 19.21 -7.17
C THR A 6 -16.83 18.26 -6.17
N SER A 7 -17.36 17.14 -6.66
CA SER A 7 -18.14 16.23 -5.81
C SER A 7 -17.26 15.71 -4.66
N ARG A 8 -17.88 15.44 -3.50
CA ARG A 8 -17.20 14.91 -2.31
C ARG A 8 -16.41 13.63 -2.65
N TRP A 9 -16.92 12.83 -3.58
CA TRP A 9 -16.29 11.63 -4.13
C TRP A 9 -15.00 11.91 -4.89
N VAL A 10 -14.97 12.94 -5.75
CA VAL A 10 -13.75 13.30 -6.49
C VAL A 10 -12.65 13.76 -5.53
N ARG A 11 -13.01 14.50 -4.46
CA ARG A 11 -12.05 14.89 -3.42
C ARG A 11 -11.51 13.68 -2.64
N PHE A 12 -12.37 12.71 -2.35
CA PHE A 12 -11.94 11.47 -1.68
C PHE A 12 -11.04 10.61 -2.57
N ILE A 13 -11.40 10.40 -3.83
CA ILE A 13 -10.59 9.66 -4.81
C ILE A 13 -9.24 10.37 -5.03
N SER A 14 -9.24 11.70 -5.02
CA SER A 14 -8.04 12.52 -5.12
C SER A 14 -7.27 12.63 -3.79
N SER A 15 -7.78 12.06 -2.71
CA SER A 15 -7.05 11.97 -1.44
C SER A 15 -6.07 10.80 -1.47
N PHE A 16 -5.06 10.85 -0.60
CA PHE A 16 -4.13 9.75 -0.40
C PHE A 16 -4.87 8.42 -0.10
N VAL A 17 -5.93 8.47 0.71
CA VAL A 17 -6.71 7.28 1.11
C VAL A 17 -7.41 6.64 -0.08
N GLY A 18 -8.06 7.45 -0.92
CA GLY A 18 -8.74 6.97 -2.11
C GLY A 18 -7.77 6.33 -3.11
N ARG A 19 -6.64 7.01 -3.38
CA ARG A 19 -5.58 6.49 -4.26
C ARG A 19 -4.99 5.19 -3.73
N PHE A 20 -4.62 5.15 -2.45
CA PHE A 20 -4.05 3.95 -1.83
C PHE A 20 -5.01 2.77 -1.92
N THR A 21 -6.27 2.98 -1.55
CA THR A 21 -7.29 1.92 -1.59
C THR A 21 -7.46 1.38 -3.00
N LEU A 22 -7.55 2.26 -4.01
CA LEU A 22 -7.73 1.86 -5.39
C LEU A 22 -6.52 1.08 -5.94
N ILE A 23 -5.30 1.56 -5.71
CA ILE A 23 -4.09 0.86 -6.16
C ILE A 23 -3.94 -0.47 -5.43
N HIS A 24 -4.25 -0.53 -4.12
CA HIS A 24 -4.24 -1.77 -3.34
C HIS A 24 -5.17 -2.83 -3.96
N VAL A 25 -6.41 -2.47 -4.27
CA VAL A 25 -7.36 -3.40 -4.89
C VAL A 25 -6.89 -3.85 -6.27
N ILE A 26 -6.46 -2.91 -7.12
CA ILE A 26 -6.00 -3.23 -8.49
C ILE A 26 -4.78 -4.14 -8.46
N THR A 27 -3.78 -3.82 -7.63
CA THR A 27 -2.57 -4.66 -7.50
C THR A 27 -2.91 -6.03 -6.97
N TYR A 28 -3.76 -6.14 -5.94
CA TYR A 28 -4.24 -7.44 -5.46
C TYR A 28 -4.91 -8.26 -6.57
N LEU A 29 -5.83 -7.67 -7.33
CA LEU A 29 -6.56 -8.40 -8.39
C LEU A 29 -5.62 -8.88 -9.49
N ILE A 30 -4.71 -8.01 -9.95
CA ILE A 30 -3.73 -8.36 -11.00
C ILE A 30 -2.82 -9.49 -10.53
N PHE A 31 -2.22 -9.36 -9.34
CA PHE A 31 -1.30 -10.35 -8.82
C PHE A 31 -2.00 -11.66 -8.49
N ARG A 32 -3.21 -11.60 -7.95
CA ARG A 32 -4.01 -12.79 -7.68
C ARG A 32 -4.27 -13.59 -8.95
N ILE A 33 -4.68 -12.93 -10.04
CA ILE A 33 -4.91 -13.60 -11.33
C ILE A 33 -3.58 -14.13 -11.87
N LEU A 34 -2.54 -13.31 -11.90
CA LEU A 34 -1.23 -13.66 -12.42
C LEU A 34 -0.64 -14.90 -11.73
N PHE A 35 -0.63 -14.92 -10.40
CA PHE A 35 -0.07 -16.03 -9.64
C PHE A 35 -0.95 -17.27 -9.65
N THR A 36 -2.27 -17.12 -9.76
CA THR A 36 -3.15 -18.28 -10.01
C THR A 36 -2.82 -18.95 -11.35
N LEU A 37 -2.51 -18.16 -12.39
CA LEU A 37 -2.14 -18.69 -13.71
C LEU A 37 -0.72 -19.28 -13.74
N ILE A 38 0.24 -18.70 -13.01
CA ILE A 38 1.64 -19.15 -13.00
C ILE A 38 1.84 -20.37 -12.09
N ILE A 39 1.30 -20.32 -10.86
CA ILE A 39 1.57 -21.32 -9.81
C ILE A 39 0.56 -22.46 -9.86
N GLY A 40 -0.65 -22.24 -10.39
CA GLY A 40 -1.67 -23.29 -10.45
C GLY A 40 -2.21 -23.68 -9.07
N TYR A 41 -2.49 -22.67 -8.23
CA TYR A 41 -3.00 -22.79 -6.85
C TYR A 41 -4.20 -23.74 -6.65
N SER A 42 -4.93 -24.08 -7.71
CA SER A 42 -6.03 -25.06 -7.66
C SER A 42 -5.59 -26.45 -7.20
N GLY A 43 -4.34 -26.86 -7.46
CA GLY A 43 -3.80 -28.14 -7.00
C GLY A 43 -3.37 -28.11 -5.53
N ASP A 44 -2.64 -27.07 -5.13
CA ASP A 44 -2.06 -26.95 -3.78
C ASP A 44 -3.10 -26.66 -2.70
N PHE A 45 -4.15 -25.89 -3.01
CA PHE A 45 -5.24 -25.62 -2.07
C PHE A 45 -6.28 -26.74 -1.99
N ALA A 46 -6.25 -27.68 -2.94
CA ALA A 46 -7.04 -28.91 -2.90
C ALA A 46 -6.32 -30.06 -2.15
N ALA A 47 -5.04 -29.87 -1.81
CA ALA A 47 -4.27 -30.82 -1.03
C ALA A 47 -4.94 -31.06 0.34
N GLU A 48 -4.90 -32.30 0.81
CA GLU A 48 -5.61 -32.73 2.01
C GLU A 48 -5.23 -31.90 3.25
N GLU A 49 -3.96 -31.46 3.29
CA GLU A 49 -3.41 -30.64 4.37
C GLU A 49 -3.99 -29.22 4.38
N MET A 50 -4.41 -28.69 3.22
CA MET A 50 -4.98 -27.34 3.10
C MET A 50 -6.51 -27.33 3.11
N ARG A 51 -7.15 -28.48 2.85
CA ARG A 51 -8.61 -28.59 2.71
C ARG A 51 -9.38 -28.20 3.96
N ASN A 52 -8.81 -28.44 5.14
CA ASN A 52 -9.42 -28.06 6.43
C ASN A 52 -9.16 -26.59 6.80
N LEU A 53 -8.22 -25.94 6.14
CA LEU A 53 -7.83 -24.55 6.41
C LEU A 53 -8.46 -23.56 5.42
N MET A 54 -8.64 -23.97 4.16
CA MET A 54 -9.04 -23.09 3.07
C MET A 54 -10.47 -23.32 2.62
N ARG A 55 -11.14 -22.24 2.24
CA ARG A 55 -12.49 -22.30 1.68
C ARG A 55 -12.44 -22.79 0.22
N PRO A 56 -13.47 -23.52 -0.24
CA PRO A 56 -13.63 -23.85 -1.65
C PRO A 56 -13.71 -22.60 -2.53
N SER A 57 -13.10 -22.65 -3.72
CA SER A 57 -12.99 -21.54 -4.69
C SER A 57 -14.32 -20.91 -5.11
N ASP A 58 -15.39 -21.71 -5.09
CA ASP A 58 -16.78 -21.37 -5.42
C ASP A 58 -17.58 -20.82 -4.23
N SER A 59 -16.98 -20.74 -3.05
CA SER A 59 -17.65 -20.20 -1.86
C SER A 59 -18.04 -18.73 -2.07
N PRO A 60 -19.26 -18.31 -1.69
CA PRO A 60 -19.68 -16.91 -1.71
C PRO A 60 -18.71 -15.97 -0.97
N TRP A 61 -18.04 -16.48 0.06
CA TRP A 61 -17.04 -15.73 0.81
C TRP A 61 -15.76 -15.43 0.03
N ILE A 62 -15.37 -16.31 -0.90
CA ILE A 62 -14.22 -16.06 -1.77
C ILE A 62 -14.58 -15.00 -2.80
N ILE A 63 -15.81 -15.01 -3.32
CA ILE A 63 -16.30 -13.95 -4.21
C ILE A 63 -16.35 -12.60 -3.46
N ALA A 64 -16.83 -12.61 -2.22
CA ALA A 64 -16.84 -11.43 -1.35
C ALA A 64 -15.43 -10.90 -1.01
N SER A 65 -14.37 -11.66 -1.25
CA SER A 65 -12.99 -11.24 -0.93
C SER A 65 -12.62 -9.92 -1.59
N VAL A 66 -13.11 -9.63 -2.79
CA VAL A 66 -12.84 -8.36 -3.50
C VAL A 66 -13.36 -7.17 -2.68
N PHE A 67 -14.53 -7.29 -2.06
CA PHE A 67 -15.07 -6.27 -1.18
C PHE A 67 -14.18 -6.07 0.06
N PHE A 68 -13.72 -7.16 0.68
CA PHE A 68 -12.78 -7.10 1.80
C PHE A 68 -11.44 -6.47 1.43
N GLN A 69 -11.02 -6.51 0.15
CA GLN A 69 -9.82 -5.80 -0.28
C GLN A 69 -10.00 -4.28 -0.29
N PHE A 70 -11.20 -3.78 -0.62
CA PHE A 70 -11.49 -2.34 -0.46
C PHE A 70 -11.40 -1.93 1.00
N LEU A 71 -12.01 -2.71 1.89
CA LEU A 71 -11.95 -2.45 3.33
C LEU A 71 -10.51 -2.49 3.85
N ARG A 72 -9.74 -3.50 3.45
CA ARG A 72 -8.32 -3.64 3.85
C ARG A 72 -7.47 -2.48 3.34
N GLY A 73 -7.59 -2.13 2.05
CA GLY A 73 -6.86 -1.01 1.47
C GLY A 73 -7.18 0.31 2.18
N PHE A 74 -8.46 0.52 2.53
CA PHE A 74 -8.90 1.69 3.26
C PHE A 74 -8.31 1.78 4.67
N ILE A 75 -8.36 0.69 5.44
CA ILE A 75 -7.81 0.63 6.80
C ILE A 75 -6.28 0.86 6.77
N LEU A 76 -5.57 0.19 5.86
CA LEU A 76 -4.12 0.37 5.70
C LEU A 76 -3.78 1.81 5.34
N ALA A 77 -4.55 2.43 4.45
CA ALA A 77 -4.32 3.82 4.06
C ALA A 77 -4.48 4.78 5.25
N ILE A 78 -5.50 4.58 6.09
CA ILE A 78 -5.70 5.36 7.32
C ILE A 78 -4.52 5.17 8.28
N ALA A 79 -4.08 3.93 8.50
CA ALA A 79 -2.94 3.63 9.36
C ALA A 79 -1.63 4.28 8.87
N LEU A 80 -1.48 4.44 7.55
CA LEU A 80 -0.31 5.07 6.94
C LEU A 80 -0.37 6.61 6.94
N LEU A 81 -1.53 7.24 7.12
CA LEU A 81 -1.66 8.71 7.13
C LEU A 81 -0.66 9.45 8.04
N PRO A 82 -0.47 9.07 9.32
CA PRO A 82 0.45 9.79 10.21
C PRO A 82 1.91 9.71 9.74
N VAL A 83 2.29 8.59 9.13
CA VAL A 83 3.68 8.30 8.72
C VAL A 83 3.95 8.56 7.25
N LYS A 84 2.92 8.91 6.45
CA LYS A 84 3.02 9.01 4.99
C LYS A 84 4.14 9.93 4.53
N LYS A 85 4.33 11.08 5.20
CA LYS A 85 5.36 12.06 4.84
C LYS A 85 6.75 11.48 5.13
N ALA A 86 6.95 10.85 6.29
CA ALA A 86 8.24 10.25 6.65
C ALA A 86 8.62 9.09 5.71
N LEU A 87 7.62 8.31 5.27
CA LEU A 87 7.83 7.20 4.35
C LEU A 87 8.09 7.69 2.92
N LEU A 88 7.22 8.54 2.37
CA LEU A 88 7.20 8.84 0.94
C LEU A 88 7.99 10.10 0.52
N SER A 89 8.45 10.95 1.45
CA SER A 89 9.19 12.18 1.12
C SER A 89 10.62 11.96 0.61
N THR A 90 11.11 10.72 0.65
CA THR A 90 12.50 10.40 0.28
C THR A 90 12.60 9.75 -1.09
N ARG A 91 13.78 9.84 -1.71
CA ARG A 91 14.10 9.18 -3.00
C ARG A 91 13.79 7.67 -3.01
N PHE A 92 13.91 7.02 -1.85
CA PHE A 92 13.64 5.59 -1.66
C PHE A 92 12.35 5.32 -0.89
N GLY A 93 11.38 6.24 -0.94
CA GLY A 93 10.15 6.11 -0.16
C GLY A 93 9.32 4.88 -0.50
N TRP A 94 9.37 4.41 -1.76
CA TRP A 94 8.77 3.15 -2.18
C TRP A 94 9.38 1.94 -1.47
N ALA A 95 10.71 1.91 -1.27
CA ALA A 95 11.39 0.79 -0.63
C ALA A 95 11.09 0.75 0.88
N ARG A 96 11.00 1.92 1.53
CA ARG A 96 10.60 2.03 2.95
C ARG A 96 9.17 1.54 3.16
N LEU A 97 8.25 1.99 2.29
CA LEU A 97 6.85 1.56 2.34
C LEU A 97 6.74 0.06 2.09
N TRP A 98 7.46 -0.46 1.10
CA TRP A 98 7.50 -1.89 0.80
C TRP A 98 7.99 -2.71 1.99
N PHE A 99 9.15 -2.35 2.55
CA PHE A 99 9.72 -3.06 3.70
C PHE A 99 8.78 -3.05 4.90
N LEU A 100 8.20 -1.89 5.22
CA LEU A 100 7.22 -1.76 6.30
C LEU A 100 6.02 -2.68 6.07
N LEU A 101 5.40 -2.63 4.89
CA LEU A 101 4.23 -3.44 4.57
C LEU A 101 4.56 -4.93 4.56
N PHE A 102 5.69 -5.33 3.98
CA PHE A 102 6.10 -6.72 3.86
C PHE A 102 6.42 -7.34 5.21
N VAL A 103 7.18 -6.64 6.06
CA VAL A 103 7.51 -7.14 7.40
C VAL A 103 6.27 -7.21 8.27
N LEU A 104 5.43 -6.17 8.32
CA LEU A 104 4.27 -6.16 9.21
C LEU A 104 3.15 -7.09 8.73
N SER A 105 2.93 -7.21 7.41
CA SER A 105 1.80 -7.98 6.86
C SER A 105 2.16 -9.42 6.51
N GLY A 106 3.42 -9.69 6.19
CA GLY A 106 3.91 -11.02 5.83
C GLY A 106 4.51 -11.73 7.02
N ILE A 107 5.75 -11.38 7.35
CA ILE A 107 6.57 -12.17 8.27
C ILE A 107 6.15 -11.96 9.74
N GLY A 108 6.03 -10.70 10.16
CA GLY A 108 5.78 -10.28 11.54
C GLY A 108 4.30 -10.17 11.92
N ALA A 109 3.39 -10.69 11.09
CA ALA A 109 1.97 -10.69 11.43
C ALA A 109 1.70 -11.63 12.61
N SER A 110 1.02 -11.14 13.64
CA SER A 110 0.70 -11.88 14.88
C SER A 110 -0.40 -12.93 14.73
N VAL A 111 -0.75 -13.29 13.48
CA VAL A 111 -1.75 -14.29 13.16
C VAL A 111 -1.04 -15.53 12.63
N ALA A 112 -1.50 -16.71 13.03
CA ALA A 112 -0.99 -18.00 12.56
C ALA A 112 -1.45 -18.30 11.12
N GLY A 113 -1.03 -17.45 10.17
CA GLY A 113 -1.34 -17.55 8.75
C GLY A 113 -0.19 -18.15 7.95
N VAL A 114 -0.50 -18.63 6.74
CA VAL A 114 0.52 -19.09 5.78
C VAL A 114 1.49 -17.93 5.48
N GLY A 115 2.79 -18.20 5.59
CA GLY A 115 3.87 -17.23 5.38
C GLY A 115 4.26 -16.37 6.60
N THR A 116 3.54 -16.45 7.72
CA THR A 116 3.90 -15.72 8.96
C THR A 116 4.78 -16.57 9.88
N ILE A 117 5.55 -15.94 10.79
CA ILE A 117 6.34 -16.65 11.81
C ILE A 117 5.41 -17.46 12.71
N GLU A 118 4.32 -16.85 13.19
CA GLU A 118 3.32 -17.53 14.03
C GLU A 118 2.72 -18.74 13.32
N GLY A 119 2.49 -18.66 12.02
CA GLY A 119 2.00 -19.80 11.25
C GLY A 119 3.00 -20.95 11.23
N MET A 120 4.29 -20.66 11.07
CA MET A 120 5.34 -21.67 11.03
C MET A 120 5.54 -22.36 12.39
N VAL A 121 5.31 -21.64 13.49
CA VAL A 121 5.52 -22.15 14.85
C VAL A 121 4.27 -22.84 15.40
N LEU A 122 3.08 -22.29 15.14
CA LEU A 122 1.83 -22.71 15.78
C LEU A 122 0.99 -23.70 14.96
N THR A 123 1.30 -23.89 13.68
CA THR A 123 0.49 -24.74 12.80
C THR A 123 1.25 -25.96 12.31
N GLN A 124 0.51 -26.97 11.87
CA GLN A 124 1.06 -28.17 11.23
C GLN A 124 1.22 -28.01 9.71
N ILE A 125 1.10 -26.78 9.20
CA ILE A 125 1.18 -26.49 7.77
C ILE A 125 2.62 -26.76 7.29
N PRO A 126 2.82 -27.57 6.24
CA PRO A 126 4.15 -27.80 5.69
C PRO A 126 4.85 -26.50 5.29
N LEU A 127 6.14 -26.38 5.65
CA LEU A 127 6.95 -25.18 5.36
C LEU A 127 6.97 -24.77 3.89
N LYS A 128 6.83 -25.73 2.96
CA LYS A 128 6.72 -25.47 1.51
C LYS A 128 5.61 -24.46 1.19
N TYR A 129 4.47 -24.53 1.88
CA TYR A 129 3.34 -23.62 1.63
C TYR A 129 3.60 -22.22 2.22
N HIS A 130 4.33 -22.13 3.34
CA HIS A 130 4.76 -20.83 3.89
C HIS A 130 5.68 -20.10 2.92
N PHE A 131 6.64 -20.80 2.31
CA PHE A 131 7.58 -20.20 1.38
C PHE A 131 7.02 -19.97 -0.02
N ALA A 132 6.03 -20.74 -0.47
CA ALA A 132 5.41 -20.58 -1.78
C ALA A 132 4.62 -19.25 -1.91
N GLY A 133 3.90 -18.83 -0.86
CA GLY A 133 3.08 -17.62 -0.88
C GLY A 133 3.86 -16.31 -0.63
N LEU A 134 5.06 -16.38 -0.05
CA LEU A 134 5.84 -15.19 0.30
C LEU A 134 6.33 -14.39 -0.93
N PRO A 135 6.83 -15.00 -2.02
CA PRO A 135 7.20 -14.28 -3.23
C PRO A 135 6.04 -13.50 -3.85
N GLU A 136 4.84 -14.08 -3.89
CA GLU A 136 3.63 -13.39 -4.37
C GLU A 136 3.36 -12.14 -3.55
N LEU A 137 3.30 -12.30 -2.22
CA LEU A 137 3.05 -11.20 -1.30
C LEU A 137 4.13 -10.12 -1.42
N ALA A 138 5.40 -10.51 -1.49
CA ALA A 138 6.54 -9.60 -1.59
C ALA A 138 6.46 -8.75 -2.86
N ILE A 139 6.23 -9.36 -4.02
CA ILE A 139 6.19 -8.66 -5.30
C ILE A 139 4.90 -7.83 -5.43
N GLN A 140 3.76 -8.32 -4.93
CA GLN A 140 2.52 -7.55 -4.90
C GLN A 140 2.67 -6.27 -4.07
N LEU A 141 3.23 -6.36 -2.86
CA LEU A 141 3.48 -5.20 -2.00
C LEU A 141 4.53 -4.27 -2.61
N LEU A 142 5.49 -4.80 -3.36
CA LEU A 142 6.50 -4.01 -4.06
C LEU A 142 5.84 -3.16 -5.15
N ALA A 143 5.00 -3.78 -5.97
CA ALA A 143 4.24 -3.11 -7.01
C ALA A 143 3.33 -2.02 -6.42
N LEU A 144 2.59 -2.33 -5.34
CA LEU A 144 1.77 -1.36 -4.61
C LEU A 144 2.60 -0.16 -4.15
N SER A 145 3.71 -0.42 -3.46
CA SER A 145 4.54 0.62 -2.87
C SER A 145 5.19 1.51 -3.91
N TRP A 146 5.65 0.91 -5.01
CA TRP A 146 6.22 1.62 -6.15
C TRP A 146 5.19 2.51 -6.85
N LEU A 147 4.00 1.98 -7.15
CA LEU A 147 2.92 2.73 -7.79
C LEU A 147 2.46 3.92 -6.95
N ILE A 148 2.32 3.74 -5.63
CA ILE A 148 1.93 4.82 -4.72
C ILE A 148 3.00 5.92 -4.67
N ALA A 149 4.27 5.54 -4.49
CA ALA A 149 5.36 6.52 -4.45
C ALA A 149 5.50 7.26 -5.79
N TYR A 150 5.34 6.55 -6.90
CA TYR A 150 5.36 7.14 -8.24
C TYR A 150 4.24 8.17 -8.43
N TRP A 151 3.01 7.84 -7.99
CA TRP A 151 1.88 8.74 -8.09
C TRP A 151 2.06 9.97 -7.18
N GLU A 152 2.43 9.79 -5.91
CA GLU A 152 2.67 10.93 -5.01
C GLU A 152 3.78 11.86 -5.55
N GLY A 153 4.85 11.28 -6.11
CA GLY A 153 5.93 12.06 -6.75
C GLY A 153 5.49 12.85 -7.98
N ARG A 154 4.53 12.35 -8.77
CA ARG A 154 3.92 13.09 -9.90
C ARG A 154 3.11 14.30 -9.42
N ILE A 155 2.44 14.18 -8.27
CA ILE A 155 1.60 15.26 -7.72
C ILE A 155 2.47 16.37 -7.13
N SER A 156 3.50 16.02 -6.35
CA SER A 156 4.41 17.03 -5.78
C SER A 156 5.12 17.87 -6.85
N LYS A 157 5.36 17.32 -8.05
CA LYS A 157 5.92 18.08 -9.18
C LYS A 157 4.91 18.99 -9.88
N LYS A 158 3.61 18.71 -9.76
CA LYS A 158 2.52 19.47 -10.39
C LYS A 158 2.08 20.68 -9.55
N ASP A 159 2.59 20.80 -8.31
CA ASP A 159 2.28 21.88 -7.37
C ASP A 159 3.51 22.81 -7.14
N PRO A 160 3.95 23.58 -8.16
CA PRO A 160 5.14 24.43 -8.06
C PRO A 160 4.97 25.70 -7.21
N ASP A 161 3.76 26.00 -6.71
CA ASP A 161 3.43 27.31 -6.11
C ASP A 161 3.85 27.46 -4.64
N GLN A 162 4.11 26.35 -3.93
CA GLN A 162 4.53 26.38 -2.51
C GLN A 162 6.03 26.71 -2.30
N SER A 163 6.82 26.80 -3.37
CA SER A 163 8.26 27.10 -3.28
C SER A 163 8.60 28.60 -3.28
N LYS A 164 7.62 29.47 -3.52
CA LYS A 164 7.83 30.93 -3.60
C LYS A 164 7.47 31.70 -2.32
N SER A 165 6.78 31.11 -1.34
CA SER A 165 6.42 31.82 -0.09
C SER A 165 7.43 31.68 1.04
N ALA A 166 8.55 30.96 0.83
CA ALA A 166 9.57 30.71 1.83
C ALA A 166 10.95 31.18 1.37
N LYS A 167 11.13 32.49 1.17
CA LYS A 167 12.44 33.15 1.30
C LYS A 167 12.30 34.50 2.01
N PRO A 168 13.32 34.88 2.79
CA PRO A 168 13.14 35.47 4.11
C PRO A 168 13.03 37.00 4.08
N SER A 169 12.13 37.52 4.89
CA SER A 169 12.06 38.92 5.30
C SER A 169 13.22 39.25 6.25
N GLU A 170 14.46 39.25 5.77
CA GLU A 170 15.58 39.76 6.56
C GLU A 170 16.80 40.06 5.69
N LYS A 171 16.87 41.29 5.16
CA LYS A 171 18.15 42.00 5.03
C LYS A 171 17.95 43.47 4.62
N ARG A 172 18.53 44.34 5.47
CA ARG A 172 19.01 45.71 5.23
C ARG A 172 18.05 46.85 5.58
N GLU A 173 17.79 46.94 6.87
CA GLU A 173 17.60 48.21 7.58
C GLU A 173 18.95 48.58 8.21
N ASP A 174 19.96 48.97 7.42
CA ASP A 174 21.27 49.39 7.98
C ASP A 174 22.08 50.35 7.08
N SER A 175 21.43 51.17 6.25
CA SER A 175 22.15 52.11 5.37
C SER A 175 21.64 53.55 5.36
N GLN A 176 20.86 53.98 6.36
CA GLN A 176 20.37 55.37 6.42
C GLN A 176 20.71 56.15 7.70
N ASN A 177 21.51 55.61 8.62
CA ASN A 177 21.89 56.32 9.85
C ASN A 177 23.40 56.59 9.98
N ARG A 178 24.05 56.99 8.87
CA ARG A 178 25.43 57.53 8.89
C ARG A 178 25.60 58.61 7.81
N THR A 179 25.15 59.82 8.12
CA THR A 179 25.80 61.10 7.77
C THR A 179 25.04 62.22 8.48
N GLY A 180 25.39 62.42 9.75
CA GLY A 180 25.36 63.73 10.40
C GLY A 180 26.77 64.29 10.40
#